data_AF-Q6LGV4-F1
#
_entry.id   AF-Q6LGV4-F1
#
_cell.length_a   1.000
_cell.length_b   1.000
_cell.length_c   1.000
_cell.angle_alpha   90.00
_cell.angle_beta   90.00
_cell.angle_gamma   90.00
#
_symmetry.space_group_name_H-M   'P 1'
#
loop_
_entity.id
_entity.type
_entity.pdbx_description
1 polymer ?
#
loop_
_entity_poly.entity_id
_entity_poly.type
_entity_poly.pdbx_seq_one_letter_code
_entity_poly.pdbx_strand_id
1 'polypeptide(L)'
;MKKQHGLTLVNLVLVLAVAGVILATTTPALLRVNTQVQQHVELQDAVNQTLRSLHLALSEHWQQTQCRTAPTVNVNQLINLYLLPSDIMLTLPLLNVNIDQSPNIPHLATRLTISFDTESDMEANRISNGLKNRAVWVRATANRITVIEPISPINSQFGRMNIAPTTGCY
;
A
#
# COMPACT_ATOMS: atom_id res chain seq x y z
N MET A 1 -27.36 -38.12 -44.17
CA MET A 1 -28.30 -37.37 -43.31
C MET A 1 -27.91 -37.58 -41.86
N LYS A 2 -27.47 -36.53 -41.14
CA LYS A 2 -27.08 -36.60 -39.72
C LYS A 2 -28.34 -36.72 -38.86
N LYS A 3 -28.48 -37.81 -38.09
CA LYS A 3 -29.58 -37.99 -37.14
C LYS A 3 -29.42 -36.97 -36.01
N GLN A 4 -30.34 -36.00 -35.92
CA GLN A 4 -30.48 -35.17 -34.72
C GLN A 4 -30.98 -36.08 -33.59
N HIS A 5 -30.11 -36.36 -32.61
CA HIS A 5 -30.54 -36.94 -31.34
C HIS A 5 -31.26 -35.85 -30.55
N GLY A 6 -32.59 -35.98 -30.43
CA GLY A 6 -33.39 -35.10 -29.60
C GLY A 6 -32.93 -35.18 -28.16
N LEU A 7 -32.71 -34.01 -27.53
CA LEU A 7 -32.51 -33.94 -26.10
C LEU A 7 -33.78 -34.46 -25.42
N THR A 8 -33.69 -35.61 -24.78
CA THR A 8 -34.75 -36.11 -23.91
C THR A 8 -34.83 -35.22 -22.67
N LEU A 9 -36.04 -35.07 -22.10
CA LEU A 9 -36.27 -34.29 -20.86
C LEU A 9 -35.30 -34.70 -19.74
N VAL A 10 -34.96 -35.98 -19.69
CA VAL A 10 -33.98 -36.57 -18.76
C VAL A 10 -32.57 -36.00 -18.98
N ASN A 11 -32.10 -35.86 -20.22
CA ASN A 11 -30.80 -35.25 -20.52
C ASN A 11 -30.76 -33.76 -20.13
N LEU A 12 -31.88 -33.06 -20.26
CA LEU A 12 -31.97 -31.64 -19.90
C LEU A 12 -31.93 -31.45 -18.37
N VAL A 13 -32.64 -32.30 -17.61
CA VAL A 13 -32.57 -32.34 -16.14
C VAL A 13 -31.17 -32.72 -15.66
N LEU A 14 -30.53 -33.69 -16.32
CA LEU A 14 -29.18 -34.11 -15.97
C LEU A 14 -28.16 -32.98 -16.20
N VAL A 15 -28.25 -32.26 -17.32
CA VAL A 15 -27.39 -31.10 -17.61
C VAL A 15 -27.63 -29.97 -16.61
N LEU A 16 -28.88 -29.69 -16.23
CA LEU A 16 -29.20 -28.70 -15.20
C LEU A 16 -28.66 -29.10 -13.82
N ALA A 17 -28.77 -30.38 -13.44
CA ALA A 17 -28.22 -30.89 -12.20
C ALA A 17 -26.69 -30.79 -12.16
N VAL A 18 -26.01 -31.19 -13.25
CA VAL A 18 -24.56 -31.10 -13.37
C VAL A 18 -24.10 -29.63 -13.37
N ALA A 19 -24.78 -28.74 -14.11
CA ALA A 19 -24.49 -27.31 -14.09
C ALA A 19 -24.71 -26.71 -12.70
N GLY A 20 -25.78 -27.11 -11.99
CA GLY A 20 -26.04 -26.69 -10.62
C GLY A 20 -24.95 -27.11 -9.63
N VAL A 21 -24.44 -28.33 -9.75
CA VAL A 21 -23.33 -28.83 -8.92
C VAL A 21 -22.01 -28.11 -9.24
N ILE A 22 -21.73 -27.85 -10.52
CA ILE A 22 -20.53 -27.10 -10.94
C ILE A 22 -20.61 -25.65 -10.45
N LEU A 23 -21.76 -24.99 -10.61
CA LEU A 23 -21.96 -23.62 -10.10
C LEU A 23 -21.86 -23.58 -8.57
N ALA A 24 -22.44 -24.53 -7.85
CA ALA A 24 -22.38 -24.60 -6.38
C ALA A 24 -20.95 -24.83 -5.84
N THR A 25 -20.09 -25.52 -6.60
CA THR A 25 -18.70 -25.78 -6.21
C THR A 25 -17.74 -24.65 -6.63
N THR A 26 -18.03 -23.97 -7.75
CA THR A 26 -17.18 -22.89 -8.28
C THR A 26 -17.50 -21.51 -7.69
N THR A 27 -18.76 -21.24 -7.33
CA THR A 27 -19.17 -19.94 -6.75
C THR A 27 -18.45 -19.58 -5.45
N PRO A 28 -18.25 -20.49 -4.46
CA PRO A 28 -17.52 -20.14 -3.24
C PRO A 28 -16.05 -19.83 -3.51
N ALA A 29 -15.44 -20.50 -4.49
CA ALA A 29 -14.05 -20.25 -4.89
C ALA A 29 -13.91 -18.87 -5.53
N LEU A 30 -14.82 -18.50 -6.43
CA LEU A 30 -14.84 -17.18 -7.07
C LEU A 30 -15.08 -16.04 -6.07
N LEU A 31 -15.99 -16.23 -5.11
CA LEU A 31 -16.22 -15.27 -4.03
C LEU A 31 -14.97 -15.04 -3.18
N ARG A 32 -14.25 -16.11 -2.81
CA ARG A 32 -12.99 -16.02 -2.06
C ARG A 32 -11.88 -15.31 -2.84
N VAL A 33 -11.81 -15.52 -4.16
CA VAL A 33 -10.84 -14.79 -5.00
C VAL A 33 -11.18 -13.31 -5.05
N ASN A 34 -12.46 -12.97 -5.21
CA ASN A 34 -12.88 -11.57 -5.31
C ASN A 34 -12.63 -10.80 -4.00
N THR A 35 -12.92 -11.41 -2.84
CA THR A 35 -12.64 -10.78 -1.54
C THR A 35 -11.14 -10.57 -1.31
N GLN A 36 -10.30 -11.52 -1.72
CA GLN A 36 -8.85 -11.38 -1.59
C GLN A 36 -8.28 -10.27 -2.48
N VAL A 37 -8.78 -10.13 -3.72
CA VAL A 37 -8.36 -9.06 -4.63
C VAL A 37 -8.76 -7.70 -4.07
N GLN A 38 -10.00 -7.59 -3.58
CA GLN A 38 -10.51 -6.34 -3.04
C GLN A 38 -9.73 -5.89 -1.79
N GLN A 39 -9.45 -6.80 -0.85
CA GLN A 39 -8.62 -6.52 0.32
C GLN A 39 -7.21 -6.04 -0.05
N HIS A 40 -6.60 -6.61 -1.09
CA HIS A 40 -5.28 -6.17 -1.56
C HIS A 40 -5.32 -4.75 -2.15
N VAL A 41 -6.36 -4.42 -2.91
CA VAL A 41 -6.53 -3.08 -3.47
C VAL A 41 -6.74 -2.05 -2.36
N GLU A 42 -7.57 -2.35 -1.37
CA GLU A 42 -7.82 -1.49 -0.21
C GLU A 42 -6.54 -1.24 0.61
N LEU A 43 -5.75 -2.30 0.87
CA LEU A 43 -4.45 -2.18 1.53
C LEU A 43 -3.46 -1.32 0.74
N GLN A 44 -3.36 -1.55 -0.56
CA GLN A 44 -2.44 -0.79 -1.41
C GLN A 44 -2.86 0.69 -1.49
N ASP A 45 -4.16 0.96 -1.60
CA ASP A 45 -4.68 2.33 -1.59
C ASP A 45 -4.41 3.02 -0.26
N ALA A 46 -4.65 2.35 0.87
CA ALA A 46 -4.35 2.86 2.21
C ALA A 46 -2.87 3.21 2.39
N VAL A 47 -1.96 2.34 1.92
CA VAL A 47 -0.51 2.60 1.93
C VAL A 47 -0.19 3.83 1.07
N ASN A 48 -0.73 3.92 -0.14
CA ASN A 48 -0.49 5.03 -1.06
C ASN A 48 -1.01 6.36 -0.50
N GLN A 49 -2.20 6.36 0.11
CA GLN A 49 -2.77 7.53 0.76
C GLN A 49 -1.88 8.00 1.92
N THR A 50 -1.41 7.07 2.76
CA THR A 50 -0.50 7.38 3.87
C THR A 50 0.83 7.97 3.36
N LEU A 51 1.42 7.39 2.32
CA LEU A 51 2.63 7.94 1.68
C LEU A 51 2.37 9.33 1.12
N ARG A 52 1.24 9.55 0.45
CA ARG A 52 0.85 10.84 -0.09
C ARG A 52 0.73 11.90 1.01
N SER A 53 0.09 11.57 2.14
CA SER A 53 -0.03 12.48 3.28
C SER A 53 1.33 12.81 3.89
N LEU A 54 2.25 11.85 3.96
CA LEU A 54 3.64 12.09 4.37
C LEU A 54 4.40 13.01 3.39
N HIS A 55 4.22 12.83 2.07
CA HIS A 55 4.79 13.74 1.07
C HIS A 55 4.25 15.17 1.21
N LEU A 56 2.96 15.34 1.52
CA LEU A 56 2.37 16.66 1.76
C LEU A 56 2.99 17.33 2.99
N ALA A 57 3.10 16.60 4.10
CA ALA A 57 3.74 17.10 5.33
C ALA A 57 5.20 17.49 5.10
N LEU A 58 5.94 16.66 4.37
CA LEU A 58 7.32 16.93 4.00
C LEU A 58 7.45 18.16 3.10
N SER A 59 6.59 18.27 2.08
CA SER A 59 6.59 19.40 1.14
C SER A 59 6.26 20.71 1.82
N GLU A 60 5.23 20.74 2.68
CA GLU A 60 4.87 21.94 3.42
C GLU A 60 6.00 22.37 4.36
N HIS A 61 6.56 21.44 5.12
CA HIS A 61 7.68 21.72 6.01
C HIS A 61 8.88 22.32 5.28
N TRP A 62 9.21 21.78 4.10
CA TRP A 62 10.30 22.29 3.27
C TRP A 62 10.02 23.68 2.68
N GLN A 63 8.76 23.98 2.36
CA GLN A 63 8.34 25.31 1.92
C GLN A 63 8.40 26.34 3.06
N GLN A 64 8.04 25.95 4.28
CA GLN A 64 8.04 26.84 5.43
C GLN A 64 9.44 27.11 5.98
N THR A 65 10.24 26.05 6.13
CA THR A 65 11.57 26.15 6.75
C THR A 65 12.68 26.50 5.76
N GLN A 66 12.43 26.34 4.45
CA GLN A 66 13.48 26.41 3.42
C GLN A 66 14.64 25.45 3.73
N CYS A 67 14.34 24.32 4.39
CA CYS A 67 15.30 23.30 4.78
C CYS A 67 14.80 21.92 4.40
N ARG A 68 15.69 21.02 3.96
CA ARG A 68 15.36 19.63 3.59
C ARG A 68 15.32 18.68 4.79
N THR A 69 15.06 19.20 5.97
CA THR A 69 14.91 18.44 7.21
C THR A 69 13.70 17.53 7.18
N ALA A 70 13.81 16.39 7.87
CA ALA A 70 12.64 15.56 8.13
C ALA A 70 11.82 16.22 9.26
N PRO A 71 10.55 16.58 9.03
CA PRO A 71 9.68 17.02 10.11
C PRO A 71 9.35 15.85 11.04
N THR A 72 9.02 16.16 12.29
CA THR A 72 8.39 15.19 13.19
C THR A 72 6.90 15.13 12.85
N VAL A 73 6.43 13.97 12.38
CA VAL A 73 5.05 13.76 11.97
C VAL A 73 4.52 12.49 12.64
N ASN A 74 3.29 12.55 13.16
CA ASN A 74 2.56 11.39 13.66
C ASN A 74 1.24 11.21 12.90
N VAL A 75 0.60 10.05 13.09
CA VAL A 75 -0.63 9.71 12.34
C VAL A 75 -1.77 10.69 12.61
N ASN A 76 -1.91 11.20 13.84
CA ASN A 76 -2.94 12.19 14.17
C ASN A 76 -2.75 13.50 13.40
N GLN A 77 -1.51 13.95 13.21
CA GLN A 77 -1.22 15.12 12.37
C GLN A 77 -1.57 14.83 10.90
N LEU A 78 -1.27 13.62 10.41
CA LEU A 78 -1.64 13.24 9.05
C LEU A 78 -3.15 13.28 8.81
N ILE A 79 -3.94 12.81 9.78
CA ILE A 79 -5.41 12.82 9.71
C ILE A 79 -5.94 14.26 9.73
N ASN A 80 -5.46 15.07 10.67
CA ASN A 80 -6.03 16.40 10.90
C ASN A 80 -5.58 17.45 9.87
N LEU A 81 -4.36 17.33 9.33
CA LEU A 81 -3.71 18.38 8.52
C LEU A 81 -3.40 17.93 7.09
N TYR A 82 -3.23 16.63 6.85
CA TYR A 82 -2.69 16.11 5.58
C TYR A 82 -3.63 15.11 4.88
N LEU A 83 -4.94 15.25 5.12
CA LEU A 83 -6.01 14.54 4.41
C LEU A 83 -5.92 13.01 4.48
N LEU A 84 -5.29 12.46 5.51
CA LEU A 84 -5.33 11.02 5.76
C LEU A 84 -6.73 10.66 6.30
N PRO A 85 -7.45 9.68 5.73
CA PRO A 85 -8.77 9.31 6.24
C PRO A 85 -8.70 8.83 7.69
N SER A 86 -9.70 9.20 8.50
CA SER A 86 -9.75 8.82 9.92
C SER A 86 -9.96 7.32 10.14
N ASP A 87 -10.52 6.62 9.16
CA ASP A 87 -10.77 5.19 9.15
C ASP A 87 -9.56 4.36 8.68
N ILE A 88 -8.43 5.00 8.32
CA ILE A 88 -7.22 4.32 7.86
C ILE A 88 -6.72 3.25 8.83
N MET A 89 -6.96 3.43 10.14
CA MET A 89 -6.56 2.49 11.19
C MET A 89 -7.33 1.17 11.16
N LEU A 90 -8.49 1.12 10.48
CA LEU A 90 -9.22 -0.12 10.23
C LEU A 90 -8.51 -0.97 9.17
N THR A 91 -7.88 -0.32 8.19
CA THR A 91 -7.17 -0.97 7.08
C THR A 91 -5.69 -1.23 7.42
N LEU A 92 -5.07 -0.32 8.18
CA LEU A 92 -3.68 -0.39 8.64
C LEU A 92 -3.63 -0.34 10.18
N PRO A 93 -3.84 -1.48 10.86
CA PRO A 93 -3.84 -1.53 12.32
C PRO A 93 -2.48 -1.12 12.90
N LEU A 94 -2.52 -0.33 13.98
CA LEU A 94 -1.31 0.17 14.66
C LEU A 94 -0.34 0.89 13.72
N LEU A 95 -0.91 1.66 12.77
CA LEU A 95 -0.14 2.47 11.84
C LEU A 95 0.86 3.37 12.59
N ASN A 96 2.11 3.27 12.19
CA ASN A 96 3.19 4.14 12.62
C ASN A 96 3.92 4.67 11.39
N VAL A 97 4.28 5.95 11.43
CA VAL A 97 4.88 6.69 10.32
C VAL A 97 6.17 7.36 10.78
N ASN A 98 7.16 7.40 9.90
CA ASN A 98 8.42 8.11 10.17
C ASN A 98 9.00 8.69 8.88
N ILE A 99 9.80 9.74 9.02
CA ILE A 99 10.59 10.31 7.94
C ILE A 99 12.05 10.23 8.39
N ASP A 100 12.81 9.35 7.76
CA ASP A 100 14.18 9.05 8.18
C ASP A 100 15.15 10.10 7.66
N GLN A 101 16.15 10.43 8.48
CA GLN A 101 17.21 11.37 8.15
C GLN A 101 18.51 10.65 7.76
N SER A 102 19.32 11.30 6.93
CA SER A 102 20.66 10.83 6.57
C SER A 102 21.57 10.87 7.80
N PRO A 103 22.30 9.78 8.11
CA PRO A 103 23.31 9.81 9.16
C PRO A 103 24.54 10.64 8.78
N ASN A 104 24.79 10.85 7.47
CA ASN A 104 25.99 11.51 6.96
C ASN A 104 25.78 13.01 6.69
N ILE A 105 24.54 13.42 6.43
CA ILE A 105 24.14 14.81 6.28
C ILE A 105 23.07 15.03 7.35
N PRO A 106 23.46 15.47 8.56
CA PRO A 106 22.47 15.80 9.57
C PRO A 106 21.50 16.77 8.93
N HIS A 107 20.19 16.57 9.16
CA HIS A 107 19.14 17.42 8.61
C HIS A 107 18.67 17.13 7.17
N LEU A 108 19.07 16.04 6.51
CA LEU A 108 18.50 15.66 5.21
C LEU A 108 17.51 14.50 5.34
N ALA A 109 16.24 14.70 4.98
CA ALA A 109 15.28 13.60 4.87
C ALA A 109 15.63 12.68 3.68
N THR A 110 15.57 11.37 3.88
CA THR A 110 16.06 10.36 2.92
C THR A 110 15.00 9.37 2.46
N ARG A 111 14.07 9.00 3.32
CA ARG A 111 13.02 8.02 3.02
C ARG A 111 11.82 8.21 3.93
N LEU A 112 10.65 7.88 3.40
CA LEU A 112 9.41 7.77 4.14
C LEU A 112 9.25 6.32 4.59
N THR A 113 8.87 6.12 5.84
CA THR A 113 8.68 4.81 6.44
C THR A 113 7.28 4.71 7.01
N ILE A 114 6.57 3.67 6.64
CA ILE A 114 5.27 3.31 7.20
C ILE A 114 5.40 1.91 7.77
N SER A 115 4.81 1.68 8.95
CA SER A 115 4.72 0.35 9.54
C SER A 115 3.34 0.10 10.13
N PHE A 116 2.85 -1.12 10.02
CA PHE A 116 1.55 -1.52 10.55
C PHE A 116 1.56 -3.02 10.86
N ASP A 117 0.66 -3.44 11.73
CA ASP A 117 0.56 -4.82 12.20
C ASP A 117 -0.53 -5.58 11.43
N THR A 118 -0.32 -6.87 11.27
CA THR A 118 -1.26 -7.84 10.69
C THR A 118 -1.66 -8.88 11.73
N GLU A 119 -2.68 -9.69 11.44
CA GLU A 119 -3.17 -10.69 12.39
C GLU A 119 -2.17 -11.83 12.62
N SER A 120 -1.35 -12.14 11.61
CA SER A 120 -0.35 -13.22 11.70
C SER A 120 0.88 -13.00 10.83
N ASP A 121 1.98 -13.68 11.16
CA ASP A 121 3.21 -13.69 10.36
C ASP A 121 2.98 -14.21 8.92
N MET A 122 2.09 -15.19 8.77
CA MET A 122 1.73 -15.72 7.45
C MET A 122 1.04 -14.66 6.59
N GLU A 123 0.16 -13.87 7.20
CA GLU A 123 -0.51 -12.77 6.53
C GLU A 123 0.47 -11.63 6.19
N ALA A 124 1.37 -11.27 7.11
CA ALA A 124 2.43 -10.30 6.85
C ALA A 124 3.28 -10.68 5.63
N ASN A 125 3.64 -11.96 5.51
CA ASN A 125 4.37 -12.49 4.36
C ASN A 125 3.54 -12.46 3.07
N ARG A 126 2.25 -12.78 3.13
CA ARG A 126 1.35 -12.73 1.97
C ARG A 126 1.18 -11.30 1.46
N ILE A 127 0.87 -10.36 2.35
CA ILE A 127 0.64 -8.94 2.02
C ILE A 127 1.94 -8.30 1.55
N SER A 128 3.06 -8.52 2.24
CA SER A 128 4.34 -7.94 1.82
C SER A 128 4.78 -8.37 0.42
N ASN A 129 4.48 -9.60 0.01
CA ASN A 129 4.72 -10.06 -1.36
C ASN A 129 3.79 -9.37 -2.37
N GLY A 130 2.54 -9.06 -2.01
CA GLY A 130 1.60 -8.32 -2.84
C GLY A 130 1.95 -6.83 -3.00
N LEU A 131 2.51 -6.22 -1.95
CA LEU A 131 2.89 -4.80 -1.93
C LEU A 131 4.24 -4.48 -2.61
N LYS A 132 5.01 -5.49 -3.03
CA LYS A 132 6.30 -5.28 -3.71
C LYS A 132 6.09 -4.59 -5.07
N ASN A 133 6.37 -3.29 -5.12
CA ASN A 133 6.39 -2.50 -6.35
C ASN A 133 7.78 -1.84 -6.55
N ARG A 134 8.16 -1.48 -7.78
CA ARG A 134 9.50 -0.99 -8.14
C ARG A 134 9.92 0.32 -7.45
N ALA A 135 8.99 1.03 -6.80
CA ALA A 135 9.23 2.32 -6.15
C ALA A 135 9.23 2.27 -4.61
N VAL A 136 8.95 1.11 -3.99
CA VAL A 136 8.90 0.97 -2.53
C VAL A 136 9.59 -0.32 -2.09
N TRP A 137 10.32 -0.28 -0.99
CA TRP A 137 10.84 -1.47 -0.34
C TRP A 137 9.87 -1.94 0.73
N VAL A 138 9.53 -3.22 0.71
CA VAL A 138 8.60 -3.81 1.68
C VAL A 138 9.32 -4.91 2.44
N ARG A 139 9.25 -4.85 3.77
CA ARG A 139 9.80 -5.85 4.69
C ARG A 139 8.71 -6.32 5.64
N ALA A 140 8.57 -7.64 5.78
CA ALA A 140 7.80 -8.24 6.86
C ALA A 140 8.75 -8.75 7.96
N THR A 141 8.42 -8.53 9.23
CA THR A 141 9.14 -9.10 10.38
C THR A 141 8.10 -9.50 11.41
N ALA A 142 7.99 -10.81 11.67
CA ALA A 142 6.85 -11.38 12.40
C ALA A 142 5.52 -10.89 11.77
N ASN A 143 4.62 -10.35 12.59
CA ASN A 143 3.33 -9.83 12.18
C ASN A 143 3.34 -8.33 11.80
N ARG A 144 4.53 -7.73 11.62
CA ARG A 144 4.66 -6.32 11.25
C ARG A 144 5.16 -6.17 9.82
N ILE A 145 4.47 -5.32 9.07
CA ILE A 145 4.89 -4.87 7.73
C ILE A 145 5.52 -3.50 7.85
N THR A 146 6.62 -3.29 7.13
CA THR A 146 7.28 -1.99 6.97
C THR A 146 7.40 -1.69 5.48
N VAL A 147 6.85 -0.56 5.06
CA VAL A 147 6.96 -0.01 3.70
C VAL A 147 7.89 1.19 3.77
N ILE A 148 8.89 1.21 2.91
CA ILE A 148 9.91 2.25 2.84
C ILE A 148 9.92 2.80 1.42
N GLU A 149 9.58 4.08 1.27
CA GLU A 149 9.70 4.79 0.00
C GLU A 149 10.94 5.68 0.07
N PRO A 150 11.96 5.46 -0.78
CA PRO A 150 13.06 6.41 -0.89
C PRO A 150 12.50 7.77 -1.36
N ILE A 151 12.83 8.83 -0.63
CA ILE A 151 12.62 10.17 -1.17
C ILE A 151 13.65 10.29 -2.27
N SER A 152 13.18 10.31 -3.53
CA SER A 152 14.08 10.33 -4.69
C SER A 152 15.19 11.35 -4.46
N PRO A 153 16.47 10.93 -4.54
CA PRO A 153 17.57 11.87 -4.41
C PRO A 153 17.40 12.88 -5.53
N ILE A 154 17.03 14.11 -5.15
CA ILE A 154 17.45 15.37 -5.78
C ILE A 154 17.74 15.15 -7.28
N ASN A 155 16.68 15.03 -8.09
CA ASN A 155 16.82 15.02 -9.55
C ASN A 155 17.67 16.24 -9.94
N SER A 156 18.51 16.09 -10.95
CA SER A 156 19.48 17.06 -11.50
C SER A 156 18.98 18.51 -11.70
N GLN A 157 17.69 18.77 -11.57
CA GLN A 157 17.10 20.11 -11.49
C GLN A 157 17.47 20.87 -10.20
N PHE A 158 17.76 20.18 -9.09
CA PHE A 158 18.15 20.79 -7.81
C PHE A 158 19.64 21.07 -7.66
N GLY A 159 20.50 20.57 -8.57
CA GLY A 159 21.88 21.08 -8.67
C GLY A 159 21.93 22.58 -9.02
N ARG A 160 20.78 23.18 -9.37
CA ARG A 160 20.57 24.62 -9.54
C ARG A 160 20.02 25.33 -8.30
N MET A 161 19.69 24.59 -7.25
CA MET A 161 19.20 25.11 -5.98
C MET A 161 20.39 25.16 -5.01
N ASN A 162 20.70 26.34 -4.49
CA ASN A 162 21.84 26.62 -3.60
C ASN A 162 21.66 25.98 -2.21
N ILE A 163 21.36 24.68 -2.15
CA ILE A 163 21.22 23.97 -0.89
C ILE A 163 22.62 23.81 -0.30
N ALA A 164 22.84 24.40 0.87
CA ALA A 164 24.07 24.23 1.63
C ALA A 164 24.21 22.75 2.04
N PRO A 165 25.24 22.03 1.58
CA PRO A 165 25.37 20.59 1.79
C PRO A 165 25.60 20.22 3.27
N THR A 166 25.98 21.17 4.10
CA THR A 166 26.20 21.01 5.55
C THR A 166 24.93 21.17 6.37
N THR A 167 23.95 21.95 5.91
CA THR A 167 22.71 22.25 6.67
C THR A 167 21.46 21.70 6.00
N GLY A 168 21.53 21.34 4.71
CA GLY A 168 20.38 20.93 3.92
C GLY A 168 19.38 22.06 3.63
N CYS A 169 19.75 23.32 3.89
CA CYS A 169 18.90 24.49 3.71
C CYS A 169 19.34 25.37 2.53
N TYR A 170 18.41 26.19 2.04
CA TYR A 170 18.65 27.22 1.02
C TYR A 170 19.28 28.48 1.61
#